data_AF-A0A1Q3X8T0-F1
#
_entry.id   AF-A0A1Q3X8T0-F1
#
_cell.length_a   1.000
_cell.length_b   1.000
_cell.length_c   1.000
_cell.angle_alpha   90.00
_cell.angle_beta   90.00
_cell.angle_gamma   90.00
#
_symmetry.space_group_name_H-M   'P 1'
#
loop_
_entity.id
_entity.type
_entity.pdbx_description
1 polymer ?
#
loop_
_entity_poly.entity_id
_entity_poly.type
_entity_poly.pdbx_seq_one_letter_code
_entity_poly.pdbx_strand_id
1 'polypeptide(L)'
;MGTDADVSRKDIELLDYAEENMDTTDDTNLIRAELDNTDEDGDPLNEDADETFTGNELDVPGSELDDEDEDIGEEDEENNYYSLGGDDKENLEEDRS
;
A
#
# COMPACT_ATOMS: atom_id res chain seq x y z
N MET A 1 18.65 -18.30 -22.05
CA MET A 1 17.47 -19.03 -21.57
C MET A 1 16.49 -17.95 -21.19
N GLY A 2 15.33 -17.90 -21.84
CA GLY A 2 14.27 -17.00 -21.42
C GLY A 2 13.27 -17.78 -20.56
N THR A 3 12.83 -17.19 -19.47
CA THR A 3 11.83 -17.80 -18.57
C THR A 3 10.43 -17.38 -19.02
N ASP A 4 9.41 -18.10 -18.55
CA ASP A 4 8.00 -17.78 -18.80
C ASP A 4 7.55 -16.41 -18.24
N ALA A 5 8.48 -15.70 -17.58
CA ALA A 5 8.32 -14.33 -17.07
C ALA A 5 8.88 -13.26 -18.04
N ASP A 6 9.53 -13.65 -19.14
CA ASP A 6 10.07 -12.69 -20.10
C ASP A 6 8.97 -12.07 -20.95
N VAL A 7 8.71 -10.79 -20.72
CA VAL A 7 7.71 -10.00 -21.44
C VAL A 7 8.14 -9.84 -22.91
N SER A 8 7.32 -10.31 -23.85
CA SER A 8 7.62 -10.16 -25.27
C SER A 8 7.22 -8.78 -25.78
N ARG A 9 7.81 -8.35 -26.89
CA ARG A 9 7.40 -7.10 -27.57
C ARG A 9 5.92 -7.05 -27.92
N LYS A 10 5.31 -8.21 -28.13
CA LYS A 10 3.88 -8.32 -28.42
C LYS A 10 3.03 -8.15 -27.16
N ASP A 11 3.52 -8.58 -26.01
CA ASP A 11 2.82 -8.39 -24.73
C ASP A 11 2.81 -6.91 -24.37
N ILE A 12 3.93 -6.20 -24.59
CA ILE A 12 4.01 -4.74 -24.45
C ILE A 12 3.01 -4.05 -25.40
N GLU A 13 2.98 -4.43 -26.68
CA GLU A 13 2.04 -3.86 -27.66
C GLU A 13 0.56 -4.14 -27.29
N LEU A 14 0.27 -5.29 -26.68
CA LEU A 14 -1.08 -5.62 -26.21
C LEU A 14 -1.48 -4.79 -24.99
N LEU A 15 -0.52 -4.49 -24.11
CA LEU A 15 -0.71 -3.65 -22.92
C LEU A 15 -0.95 -2.19 -23.32
N ASP A 16 -0.11 -1.64 -24.21
CA ASP A 16 -0.28 -0.27 -24.75
C ASP A 16 -1.67 -0.11 -25.40
N TYR A 17 -2.10 -1.11 -26.19
CA TYR A 17 -3.43 -1.09 -26.80
C TYR A 17 -4.56 -1.13 -25.77
N ALA A 18 -4.39 -1.89 -24.68
CA ALA A 18 -5.36 -1.98 -23.61
C ALA A 18 -5.46 -0.66 -22.83
N GLU A 19 -4.34 0.00 -22.56
CA GLU A 19 -4.26 1.32 -21.93
C GLU A 19 -4.99 2.39 -22.75
N GLU A 20 -4.75 2.44 -24.06
CA GLU A 20 -5.34 3.45 -24.94
C GLU A 20 -6.85 3.25 -25.22
N ASN A 21 -7.42 2.06 -24.94
CA ASN A 21 -8.79 1.69 -25.35
C ASN A 21 -9.68 1.19 -24.19
N MET A 22 -9.44 1.64 -22.95
CA MET A 22 -10.39 1.41 -21.87
C MET A 22 -11.57 2.39 -22.00
N ASP A 23 -12.70 1.90 -22.52
CA ASP A 23 -13.92 2.70 -22.83
C ASP A 23 -14.78 2.99 -21.59
N THR A 24 -14.16 3.44 -20.49
CA THR A 24 -14.91 3.94 -19.34
C THR A 24 -14.38 5.27 -18.82
N THR A 25 -15.29 6.09 -18.31
CA THR A 25 -14.98 7.42 -17.77
C THR A 25 -14.06 7.33 -16.54
N ASP A 26 -14.19 6.26 -15.74
CA ASP A 26 -13.38 6.02 -14.54
C ASP A 26 -11.93 5.66 -14.91
N ASP A 27 -11.71 4.97 -16.05
CA ASP A 27 -10.37 4.63 -16.52
C ASP A 27 -9.55 5.88 -16.86
N THR A 28 -10.18 6.91 -17.43
CA THR A 28 -9.50 8.18 -17.71
C THR A 28 -9.07 8.93 -16.44
N ASN A 29 -9.81 8.73 -15.35
CA ASN A 29 -9.46 9.31 -14.04
C ASN A 29 -8.36 8.47 -13.37
N LEU A 30 -8.38 7.15 -13.56
CA LEU A 30 -7.33 6.25 -13.08
C LEU A 30 -5.99 6.48 -13.77
N ILE A 31 -5.98 6.65 -15.10
CA ILE A 31 -4.77 7.01 -15.87
C ILE A 31 -4.24 8.39 -15.44
N ARG A 32 -5.13 9.35 -15.15
CA ARG A 32 -4.73 10.67 -14.64
C ARG A 32 -4.31 10.67 -13.18
N ALA A 33 -4.61 9.61 -12.45
CA ALA A 33 -4.15 9.39 -11.08
C ALA A 33 -2.79 8.66 -11.06
N GLU A 34 -2.02 8.72 -12.15
CA GLU A 34 -0.62 8.35 -12.17
C GLU A 34 0.07 8.93 -10.93
N LEU A 35 0.59 8.03 -10.10
CA LEU A 35 1.41 8.37 -8.95
C LEU A 35 2.73 8.92 -9.49
N ASP A 36 3.03 10.18 -9.19
CA ASP A 36 4.37 10.70 -9.41
C ASP A 36 5.26 10.38 -8.20
N ASN A 37 6.58 10.36 -8.42
CA ASN A 37 7.56 10.04 -7.38
C ASN A 37 8.08 11.32 -6.69
N THR A 38 7.27 12.37 -6.63
CA THR A 38 7.60 13.68 -6.08
C THR A 38 6.53 14.20 -5.12
N ASP A 39 6.92 15.06 -4.18
CA ASP A 39 5.99 15.72 -3.26
C ASP A 39 5.39 17.01 -3.85
N GLU A 40 4.60 17.73 -3.06
CA GLU A 40 3.97 18.99 -3.48
C GLU A 40 4.97 20.10 -3.84
N ASP A 41 6.21 20.02 -3.34
CA ASP A 41 7.30 20.95 -3.63
C ASP A 41 8.15 20.48 -4.83
N GLY A 42 7.89 19.28 -5.36
CA GLY A 42 8.60 18.66 -6.48
C GLY A 42 9.89 17.96 -6.07
N ASP A 43 10.12 17.77 -4.78
CA ASP A 43 11.24 16.99 -4.27
C ASP A 43 10.93 15.49 -4.41
N PRO A 44 11.91 14.63 -4.71
CA PRO A 44 11.68 13.19 -4.76
C PRO A 44 11.06 12.71 -3.45
N LEU A 45 10.01 11.91 -3.56
CA LEU A 45 9.44 11.26 -2.38
C LEU A 45 10.58 10.50 -1.68
N ASN A 46 10.65 10.66 -0.37
CA ASN A 46 11.59 9.95 0.51
C ASN A 46 11.16 8.48 0.73
N GLU A 47 10.48 7.89 -0.26
CA GLU A 47 10.36 6.46 -0.44
C GLU A 47 11.69 5.94 -0.96
N ASP A 48 12.69 5.83 -0.07
CA ASP A 48 13.75 4.85 -0.32
C ASP A 48 13.05 3.48 -0.28
N ALA A 49 12.49 3.07 -1.43
CA ALA A 49 12.07 1.70 -1.72
C ALA A 49 13.31 0.81 -1.90
N ASP A 50 14.34 1.05 -1.09
CA ASP A 50 15.50 0.20 -0.99
C ASP A 50 15.03 -1.11 -0.33
N GLU A 51 15.64 -2.24 -0.68
CA GLU A 51 15.29 -3.55 -0.08
C GLU A 51 15.51 -3.58 1.45
N THR A 52 16.08 -2.50 1.99
CA THR A 52 16.25 -2.17 3.42
C THR A 52 15.17 -1.26 4.00
N PHE A 53 13.98 -1.16 3.40
CA PHE A 53 12.81 -0.59 4.08
C PHE A 53 12.48 -1.47 5.30
N THR A 54 13.14 -1.17 6.42
CA THR A 54 13.05 -1.99 7.64
C THR A 54 11.73 -1.81 8.37
N GLY A 55 10.84 -0.93 7.86
CA GLY A 55 9.60 -0.56 8.53
C GLY A 55 9.82 0.33 9.76
N ASN A 56 11.05 0.41 10.26
CA ASN A 56 11.43 1.20 11.42
C ASN A 56 11.10 2.70 11.28
N GLU A 57 11.10 3.24 10.04
CA GLU A 57 10.69 4.63 9.82
C GLU A 57 9.18 4.86 10.03
N LEU A 58 8.39 3.79 10.03
CA LEU A 58 6.95 3.80 10.25
C LEU A 58 6.57 3.42 11.69
N ASP A 59 7.53 3.13 12.57
CA ASP A 59 7.27 2.77 13.96
C ASP A 59 6.58 3.92 14.71
N VAL A 60 5.54 3.59 15.48
CA VAL A 60 4.79 4.56 16.27
C VAL A 60 5.51 4.75 17.62
N PRO A 61 5.92 5.98 17.99
CA PRO A 61 6.61 6.23 19.24
C PRO A 61 5.75 5.85 20.44
N GLY A 62 6.28 5.00 21.30
CA GLY A 62 5.59 4.57 22.52
C GLY A 62 4.82 3.27 22.39
N SER A 63 4.74 2.66 21.19
CA SER A 63 4.16 1.31 20.98
C SER A 63 4.71 0.27 21.94
N GLU A 64 6.04 0.23 22.10
CA GLU A 64 6.74 -0.78 22.92
C GLU A 64 6.65 -0.56 24.45
N LEU A 65 5.90 0.45 24.93
CA LEU A 65 5.88 0.81 26.36
C LEU A 65 5.02 -0.12 27.21
N ASP A 66 4.02 -0.76 26.61
CA ASP A 66 3.04 -1.62 27.25
C ASP A 66 2.82 -2.96 26.52
N ASP A 67 3.81 -3.41 25.74
CA ASP A 67 3.86 -4.75 25.13
C ASP A 67 3.64 -5.89 26.17
N GLU A 68 4.01 -5.67 27.44
CA GLU A 68 3.80 -6.65 28.51
C GLU A 68 2.31 -6.87 28.83
N ASP A 69 1.46 -5.89 28.51
CA ASP A 69 0.02 -5.90 28.75
C ASP A 69 -0.77 -6.43 27.53
N GLU A 70 -0.09 -6.84 26.44
CA GLU A 70 -0.68 -7.45 25.24
C GLU A 70 -1.40 -8.76 25.56
N ASP A 71 -0.78 -9.60 26.39
CA ASP A 71 -1.35 -10.88 26.79
C ASP A 71 -2.69 -10.75 27.54
N ILE A 72 -2.97 -9.58 28.12
CA ILE A 72 -4.18 -9.29 28.89
C ILE A 72 -5.12 -8.29 28.22
N GLY A 73 -4.71 -7.68 27.11
CA GLY A 73 -5.48 -6.68 26.36
C GLY A 73 -5.69 -5.36 27.11
N GLU A 74 -4.73 -4.96 27.94
CA GLU A 74 -4.77 -3.68 28.70
C GLU A 74 -3.76 -2.65 28.15
N GLU A 75 -3.10 -2.99 27.05
CA GLU A 75 -2.23 -2.09 26.28
C GLU A 75 -2.98 -0.89 25.67
N ASP A 76 -2.29 0.24 25.53
CA ASP A 76 -2.76 1.45 24.88
C ASP A 76 -2.74 1.30 23.36
N GLU A 77 -3.79 0.68 22.79
CA GLU A 77 -3.93 0.43 21.36
C GLU A 77 -3.77 1.67 20.44
N GLU A 78 -3.87 2.89 20.98
CA GLU A 78 -3.65 4.12 20.20
C GLU A 78 -2.18 4.31 19.78
N ASN A 79 -1.24 3.72 20.51
CA ASN A 79 0.19 3.82 20.23
C ASN A 79 0.71 2.68 19.33
N ASN A 80 -0.14 1.71 18.94
CA ASN A 80 0.24 0.55 18.15
C ASN A 80 0.20 0.80 16.63
N TYR A 81 1.10 0.16 15.88
CA TYR A 81 1.20 0.31 14.42
C TYR A 81 -0.09 -0.08 13.69
N TYR A 82 -0.81 -1.09 14.22
CA TYR A 82 -2.12 -1.49 13.73
C TYR A 82 -3.17 -1.17 14.78
N SER A 83 -3.98 -0.13 14.53
CA SER A 83 -5.16 0.13 15.36
C SER A 83 -6.26 -0.87 15.02
N LEU A 84 -6.24 -2.02 15.70
CA LEU A 84 -7.31 -3.02 15.70
C LEU A 84 -8.52 -2.55 16.54
N GLY A 85 -8.80 -1.23 16.57
CA GLY A 85 -9.75 -0.58 17.49
C GLY A 85 -10.84 -1.48 18.06
N GLY A 86 -10.85 -1.57 19.39
CA GLY A 86 -11.53 -2.56 20.22
C GLY A 86 -13.01 -2.87 19.99
N ASP A 87 -13.50 -3.84 20.77
CA ASP A 87 -14.80 -4.53 20.95
C ASP A 87 -15.95 -4.46 19.91
N ASP A 88 -16.03 -3.44 19.05
CA ASP A 88 -17.10 -3.20 18.06
C ASP A 88 -16.64 -3.37 16.60
N LYS A 89 -15.51 -4.04 16.33
CA LYS A 89 -15.08 -4.42 14.97
C LYS A 89 -15.53 -5.84 14.57
N GLU A 90 -16.76 -6.25 14.89
CA GLU A 90 -17.40 -7.45 14.33
C GLU A 90 -17.86 -7.30 12.86
N ASN A 91 -17.43 -6.25 12.14
CA ASN A 91 -17.89 -6.01 10.76
C ASN A 91 -16.84 -5.31 9.86
N LEU A 92 -15.56 -5.68 9.97
CA LEU A 92 -14.56 -5.25 8.97
C LEU A 92 -14.33 -6.28 7.85
N GLU A 93 -14.98 -7.45 7.92
CA GLU A 93 -14.92 -8.50 6.89
C GLU A 93 -16.29 -9.05 6.48
N GLU A 94 -17.25 -8.21 6.07
CA GLU A 94 -18.37 -8.68 5.23
C GLU A 94 -18.72 -7.65 4.14
N ASP A 95 -18.09 -7.81 2.97
CA ASP A 95 -18.74 -8.07 1.68
C ASP A 95 -17.75 -7.77 0.55
N ARG A 96 -16.98 -8.79 0.16
CA ARG A 96 -16.41 -8.82 -1.19
C ARG A 96 -17.45 -9.47 -2.10
N SER A 97 -18.45 -8.69 -2.50
CA SER A 97 -19.42 -9.07 -3.55
C SER A 97 -18.83 -8.93 -4.96
#